data_AF-A0A2J5P9F2-F1
#
_entry.id   AF-A0A2J5P9F2-F1
#
_cell.length_a   1.000
_cell.length_b   1.000
_cell.length_c   1.000
_cell.angle_alpha   90.00
_cell.angle_beta   90.00
_cell.angle_gamma   90.00
#
_symmetry.space_group_name_H-M   'P 1'
#
loop_
_entity.id
_entity.type
_entity.pdbx_description
1 polymer ?
#
loop_
_entity_poly.entity_id
_entity_poly.type
_entity_poly.pdbx_seq_one_letter_code
_entity_poly.pdbx_strand_id
1 'polypeptide(L)' 'DGQAYPLQDDDVWLSRFAAGWAQVAQGRPLHELVTEVLQDTGHWGEDLTAIPGLAEQVTRYLEVILSAGMREALSRL' A
#
# COMPACT_ATOMS: atom_id res chain seq x y z
N ASP A 1 16.82 12.04 1.51
CA ASP A 1 16.68 13.47 1.13
C ASP A 1 15.44 13.81 0.30
N GLY A 2 14.34 13.05 0.39
CA GLY A 2 13.02 13.46 -0.14
C GLY A 2 12.97 13.87 -1.62
N GLN A 3 13.93 13.43 -2.44
CA GLN A 3 14.01 13.83 -3.85
C GLN A 3 12.88 13.18 -4.65
N ALA A 4 12.22 13.98 -5.48
CA ALA A 4 11.23 13.48 -6.42
C ALA A 4 11.93 12.59 -7.45
N TYR A 5 11.46 11.36 -7.58
CA TYR A 5 11.90 10.40 -8.59
C TYR A 5 10.70 10.06 -9.47
N PRO A 6 10.86 10.02 -10.81
CA PRO A 6 9.77 9.62 -11.70
C PRO A 6 9.52 8.12 -11.52
N LEU A 7 8.26 7.76 -11.30
CA LEU A 7 7.82 6.36 -11.36
C LEU A 7 7.70 5.94 -12.82
N GLN A 8 8.10 4.70 -13.12
CA GLN A 8 8.07 4.12 -14.47
C GLN A 8 7.00 3.03 -14.61
N ASP A 9 6.10 2.91 -13.63
CA ASP A 9 4.99 1.97 -13.67
C ASP A 9 3.93 2.36 -14.71
N ASP A 10 3.06 1.42 -15.09
CA ASP A 10 1.95 1.70 -16.00
C ASP A 10 1.04 2.80 -15.44
N ASP A 11 0.53 3.68 -16.31
CA ASP A 11 -0.31 4.84 -15.94
C ASP A 11 -1.51 4.47 -15.06
N VAL A 12 -2.05 3.26 -15.23
CA VAL A 12 -3.16 2.74 -14.43
C VAL A 12 -2.78 2.61 -12.96
N TRP A 13 -1.55 2.16 -12.67
CA TRP A 13 -1.04 2.01 -11.31
C TRP A 13 -0.73 3.35 -10.68
N LEU A 14 -0.07 4.24 -11.44
CA LEU A 14 0.23 5.59 -10.97
C LEU A 14 -1.04 6.34 -10.59
N SER A 15 -2.07 6.29 -11.45
CA SER A 15 -3.36 6.94 -11.22
C SER A 15 -4.10 6.34 -10.03
N ARG A 16 -4.13 5.00 -9.93
CA ARG A 16 -4.79 4.30 -8.84
C ARG A 16 -4.13 4.60 -7.50
N PHE A 17 -2.80 4.51 -7.40
CA PHE A 17 -2.10 4.83 -6.16
C PHE A 17 -2.25 6.29 -5.79
N ALA A 18 -2.14 7.23 -6.74
CA ALA A 18 -2.37 8.65 -6.47
C ALA A 18 -3.77 8.92 -5.89
N ALA A 19 -4.81 8.33 -6.49
CA ALA A 19 -6.19 8.46 -6.02
C ALA A 19 -6.39 7.81 -4.63
N GLY A 20 -5.87 6.60 -4.43
CA GLY A 20 -5.98 5.86 -3.17
C GLY A 20 -5.32 6.61 -2.01
N TRP A 21 -4.09 7.09 -2.20
CA TRP A 21 -3.39 7.88 -1.19
C TRP A 21 -4.08 9.23 -0.90
N ALA A 22 -4.66 9.88 -1.92
CA ALA A 22 -5.44 11.10 -1.71
C ALA A 22 -6.68 10.85 -0.83
N GLN A 23 -7.34 9.69 -0.95
CA GLN A 23 -8.46 9.32 -0.08
C GLN A 23 -8.00 9.01 1.34
N VAL A 24 -6.86 8.35 1.53
CA VAL A 24 -6.27 8.13 2.87
C VAL A 24 -5.97 9.46 3.56
N ALA A 25 -5.41 10.42 2.83
CA ALA A 25 -5.19 11.77 3.34
C ALA A 25 -6.50 12.50 3.72
N GLN A 26 -7.64 12.09 3.13
CA GLN A 26 -8.99 12.59 3.45
C GLN A 26 -9.69 11.78 4.55
N GLY A 27 -9.01 10.81 5.16
CA GLY A 27 -9.53 10.03 6.29
C GLY A 27 -10.04 8.64 5.93
N ARG A 28 -9.86 8.17 4.69
CA ARG A 28 -10.09 6.75 4.36
C ARG A 28 -9.18 5.87 5.22
N PRO A 29 -9.70 4.80 5.86
CA PRO A 29 -8.86 3.87 6.61
C PRO A 29 -7.80 3.21 5.72
N LEU A 30 -6.56 3.12 6.22
CA LEU A 30 -5.43 2.57 5.45
C LEU A 30 -5.65 1.11 5.02
N HIS A 31 -6.30 0.31 5.87
CA HIS A 31 -6.60 -1.08 5.57
C HIS A 31 -7.50 -1.24 4.33
N GLU A 32 -8.37 -0.26 4.04
CA GLU A 32 -9.20 -0.32 2.83
C GLU A 32 -8.37 -0.14 1.56
N LEU A 33 -7.35 0.74 1.58
CA LEU A 33 -6.43 0.90 0.47
C LEU A 33 -5.61 -0.38 0.25
N VAL A 34 -5.13 -0.98 1.35
CA VAL A 34 -4.39 -2.25 1.29
C VAL A 34 -5.25 -3.37 0.70
N THR A 35 -6.47 -3.55 1.19
CA THR A 35 -7.41 -4.54 0.65
C THR A 35 -7.70 -4.28 -0.83
N GLU A 36 -7.94 -3.04 -1.23
CA GLU A 36 -8.20 -2.69 -2.64
C GLU A 36 -7.04 -3.08 -3.57
N VAL A 37 -5.79 -2.87 -3.14
CA VAL A 37 -4.61 -3.21 -3.92
C VAL A 37 -4.36 -4.72 -3.95
N LEU A 38 -4.50 -5.40 -2.82
CA LEU A 38 -4.23 -6.84 -2.71
C LEU A 38 -5.29 -7.71 -3.39
N GLN A 39 -6.54 -7.25 -3.46
CA GLN A 39 -7.62 -8.00 -4.12
C GLN A 39 -7.63 -7.89 -5.64
N ASP A 40 -6.75 -7.07 -6.24
CA ASP A 40 -6.71 -6.89 -7.69
C ASP A 40 -6.11 -8.10 -8.40
N THR A 41 -6.98 -9.02 -8.82
CA THR A 41 -6.62 -10.21 -9.61
C THR A 41 -6.04 -9.87 -10.98
N GLY A 42 -6.36 -8.70 -11.54
CA GLY A 42 -5.79 -8.25 -12.81
C GLY A 42 -4.30 -7.91 -12.69
N HIS A 43 -3.88 -7.42 -11.52
CA HIS A 43 -2.48 -7.17 -11.22
C HIS A 43 -1.72 -8.41 -10.80
N TRP A 44 -2.28 -9.14 -9.84
CA TRP A 44 -1.60 -10.22 -9.14
C TRP A 44 -1.83 -11.60 -9.77
N GLY A 45 -2.81 -11.73 -10.66
CA GLY A 45 -3.29 -13.02 -11.19
C GLY A 45 -4.18 -13.79 -10.21
N GLU A 46 -4.21 -13.39 -8.93
CA GLU A 46 -5.03 -13.97 -7.88
C GLU A 46 -5.44 -12.91 -6.84
N ASP A 47 -6.42 -13.22 -6.01
CA ASP A 47 -6.82 -12.35 -4.90
C ASP A 47 -5.91 -12.64 -3.70
N LEU A 48 -4.95 -11.74 -3.45
CA LEU A 48 -4.01 -11.92 -2.34
C LEU A 48 -4.67 -11.77 -0.97
N THR A 49 -5.87 -11.20 -0.89
CA THR A 49 -6.63 -11.16 0.38
C THR A 49 -7.13 -12.54 0.81
N ALA A 50 -7.12 -13.53 -0.10
CA ALA A 50 -7.39 -14.93 0.22
C ALA A 50 -6.29 -15.58 1.06
N ILE A 51 -5.08 -14.99 1.13
CA ILE A 51 -3.99 -15.46 1.99
C ILE A 51 -4.25 -14.98 3.43
N PRO A 52 -4.53 -15.90 4.39
CA PRO A 52 -4.90 -15.51 5.75
C PRO A 52 -3.82 -14.63 6.41
N GLY A 53 -4.24 -13.48 6.93
CA GLY A 53 -3.37 -12.55 7.66
C GLY A 53 -2.51 -11.64 6.78
N LEU A 54 -2.47 -11.83 5.46
CA LEU A 54 -1.61 -11.01 4.59
C LEU A 54 -2.01 -9.54 4.60
N ALA A 55 -3.29 -9.22 4.36
CA ALA A 55 -3.77 -7.85 4.34
C ALA A 55 -3.59 -7.13 5.69
N GLU A 56 -3.80 -7.84 6.80
CA GLU A 56 -3.56 -7.32 8.14
C GLU A 56 -2.07 -7.01 8.37
N GLN A 57 -1.19 -7.93 7.98
CA GLN A 57 0.25 -7.78 8.17
C GLN A 57 0.81 -6.64 7.31
N VAL A 58 0.35 -6.50 6.06
CA VAL A 58 0.72 -5.39 5.17
C VAL A 58 0.24 -4.06 5.75
N THR A 59 -1.02 -3.99 6.21
CA THR A 59 -1.55 -2.79 6.86
C THR A 59 -0.68 -2.38 8.04
N ARG A 60 -0.37 -3.32 8.94
CA ARG A 60 0.45 -3.07 10.14
C ARG A 60 1.83 -2.53 9.80
N TYR A 61 2.52 -3.13 8.82
CA TYR A 61 3.83 -2.62 8.40
C TYR A 61 3.73 -1.26 7.75
N LEU A 62 2.70 -1.00 6.94
CA LEU A 62 2.49 0.29 6.31
C LEU A 62 2.22 1.38 7.35
N GLU A 63 1.47 1.11 8.42
CA GLU A 63 1.29 2.02 9.56
C GLU A 63 2.63 2.35 10.25
N VAL A 64 3.51 1.36 10.44
CA VAL A 64 4.85 1.60 11.01
C VAL A 64 5.71 2.43 10.05
N ILE A 65 5.68 2.16 8.74
CA ILE A 65 6.41 2.95 7.74
C ILE A 65 5.95 4.41 7.78
N LEU A 66 4.64 4.66 7.86
CA LEU A 66 4.08 6.01 7.87
C LEU A 66 4.36 6.76 9.17
N SER A 67 4.38 6.08 10.31
CA SER A 67 4.55 6.71 11.63
C SER A 67 6.00 6.81 12.10
N ALA A 68 6.84 5.82 11.79
CA ALA A 68 8.20 5.69 12.30
C ALA A 68 9.26 5.51 11.19
N GLY A 69 8.85 5.39 9.94
CA GLY A 69 9.74 5.27 8.79
C GLY A 69 10.12 3.83 8.46
N MET A 70 10.66 3.65 7.25
CA MET A 70 11.02 2.34 6.68
C MET A 70 12.01 1.56 7.56
N ARG A 71 13.00 2.22 8.17
CA ARG A 71 14.02 1.56 8.99
C ARG A 71 13.42 0.86 10.20
N GLU A 72 12.43 1.49 10.85
CA GLU A 72 11.73 0.91 12.01
C GLU A 72 10.76 -0.20 11.58
N ALA A 73 10.15 -0.09 10.41
CA ALA A 73 9.33 -1.19 9.90
C ALA A 73 10.16 -2.46 9.67
N LEU A 74 11.38 -2.30 9.11
CA LEU A 74 12.27 -3.42 8.83
C LEU A 74 12.86 -4.08 10.09
N SER A 75 12.98 -3.37 11.21
CA SER A 75 13.46 -3.96 12.47
C SER A 75 12.45 -4.89 13.14
N ARG A 76 11.19 -4.87 12.67
CA ARG A 76 10.05 -5.65 13.22
C ARG A 76 9.71 -6.90 12.40
N LEU A 77 10.38 -7.10 11.26
CA LEU A 77 10.32 -8.32 10.44
C LEU A 77 11.02 -9.48 11.14
#